data_AF-A0AAJ1ZSW3-F1
#
_entry.id   AF-A0AAJ1ZSW3-F1
#
_cell.length_a   1.000
_cell.length_b   1.000
_cell.length_c   1.000
_cell.angle_alpha   90.00
_cell.angle_beta   90.00
_cell.angle_gamma   90.00
#
_symmetry.space_group_name_H-M   'P 1'
#
loop_
_entity.id
_entity.type
_entity.pdbx_description
1 polymer ?
#
loop_
_entity_poly.entity_id
_entity_poly.type
_entity_poly.pdbx_seq_one_letter_code
_entity_poly.pdbx_strand_id
1 'polypeptide(L)'
;MTVTGFVSTDGRFYGDDEHLARWASCTHVRCACGALARKSWTACDECRERNDIARYAALPKVEWDGKSFIYSDAADRYFSDYDEMVDFIRDRLDENHALKPDDLRLMICEPNMPGEIDPDDYFADDLPEDGEVPDELREAVEALNAVIRKSPPLSWTPGKKAAIVTIDPADLSKA
;
A
#
# COMPACT_ATOMS: atom_id res chain seq x y z
N MET A 1 20.60 -10.61 46.93
CA MET A 1 19.33 -10.57 46.20
C MET A 1 19.62 -11.07 44.80
N THR A 2 18.93 -12.10 44.32
CA THR A 2 19.15 -12.67 42.98
C THR A 2 17.95 -12.29 42.13
N VAL A 3 18.17 -11.62 41.01
CA VAL A 3 17.11 -11.28 40.06
C VAL A 3 17.00 -12.43 39.05
N THR A 4 15.81 -13.00 38.91
CA THR A 4 15.49 -14.03 37.91
C THR A 4 14.65 -13.41 36.80
N GLY A 5 14.85 -13.84 35.55
CA GLY A 5 14.06 -13.39 34.42
C GLY A 5 14.68 -13.75 33.08
N PHE A 6 14.04 -13.34 31.99
CA PHE A 6 14.44 -13.65 30.63
C PHE A 6 15.32 -12.54 30.04
N VAL A 7 16.36 -12.96 29.32
CA VAL A 7 17.30 -12.08 28.62
C VAL A 7 17.27 -12.45 27.15
N SER A 8 17.14 -11.44 26.29
CA SER A 8 17.20 -11.62 24.83
C SER A 8 18.64 -11.78 24.33
N THR A 9 18.80 -12.18 23.06
CA THR A 9 20.13 -12.36 22.44
C THR A 9 20.96 -11.07 22.38
N ASP A 10 20.34 -9.89 22.36
CA ASP A 10 21.01 -8.58 22.43
C ASP A 10 21.30 -8.10 23.87
N GLY A 11 21.02 -8.94 24.89
CA GLY A 11 21.38 -8.68 26.28
C GLY A 11 20.37 -7.85 27.08
N ARG A 12 19.19 -7.56 26.53
CA ARG A 12 18.12 -6.82 27.23
C ARG A 12 17.36 -7.75 28.19
N PHE A 13 17.15 -7.28 29.43
CA PHE A 13 16.40 -8.00 30.46
C PHE A 13 14.90 -7.65 30.39
N TYR A 14 14.05 -8.67 30.40
CA TYR A 14 12.58 -8.56 30.26
C TYR A 14 11.80 -8.99 31.51
N GLY A 15 12.47 -9.29 32.62
CA GLY A 15 11.80 -9.81 33.82
C GLY A 15 11.12 -11.14 33.53
N ASP A 16 9.84 -11.25 33.88
CA ASP A 16 9.05 -12.47 33.69
C ASP A 16 8.41 -12.59 32.28
N ASP A 17 8.61 -11.59 31.40
CA ASP A 17 8.05 -11.61 30.03
C ASP A 17 8.90 -12.44 29.06
N GLU A 18 8.76 -13.76 29.16
CA GLU A 18 9.43 -14.71 28.26
C GLU A 18 9.03 -14.49 26.80
N HIS A 19 7.76 -14.17 26.55
CA HIS A 19 7.23 -14.03 25.21
C HIS A 19 7.95 -12.89 24.47
N LEU A 20 8.07 -11.74 25.12
CA LEU A 20 8.75 -10.58 24.54
C LEU A 20 10.25 -10.83 24.38
N ALA A 21 10.90 -11.50 25.34
CA ALA A 21 12.32 -11.89 25.23
C ALA A 21 12.58 -12.84 24.04
N ARG A 22 11.69 -13.82 23.82
CA ARG A 22 11.75 -14.73 22.67
C ARG A 22 11.47 -14.01 21.36
N TRP A 23 10.44 -13.16 21.32
CA TRP A 23 10.13 -12.37 20.16
C TRP A 23 11.28 -11.43 19.79
N ALA A 24 11.89 -10.76 20.76
CA ALA A 24 13.08 -9.91 20.58
C ALA A 24 14.23 -10.67 19.91
N SER A 25 14.41 -11.94 20.29
CA SER A 25 15.53 -12.80 19.86
C SER A 25 15.29 -13.59 18.57
N CYS A 26 14.08 -13.56 18.00
CA CYS A 26 13.74 -14.35 16.82
C CYS A 26 13.84 -13.55 15.50
N THR A 27 14.06 -14.25 14.39
CA THR A 27 13.93 -13.70 13.02
C THR A 27 12.58 -14.06 12.38
N HIS A 28 11.94 -15.12 12.88
CA HIS A 28 10.69 -15.66 12.36
C HIS A 28 9.71 -15.98 13.49
N VAL A 29 8.43 -15.84 13.20
CA VAL A 29 7.30 -16.20 14.06
C VAL A 29 6.45 -17.27 13.37
N ARG A 30 5.66 -18.01 14.12
CA ARG A 30 4.74 -18.99 13.55
C ARG A 30 3.49 -18.29 13.01
N CYS A 31 3.16 -18.54 11.75
CA CYS A 31 1.89 -18.19 11.16
C CYS A 31 0.77 -19.08 11.71
N ALA A 32 -0.48 -18.61 11.65
CA ALA A 32 -1.66 -19.38 12.03
C ALA A 32 -1.81 -20.71 11.27
N CYS A 33 -1.29 -20.82 10.03
CA CYS A 33 -1.27 -22.07 9.28
C CYS A 33 -0.17 -23.06 9.71
N GLY A 34 0.71 -22.66 10.64
CA GLY A 34 1.84 -23.46 11.11
C GLY A 34 3.18 -23.20 10.40
N ALA A 35 3.18 -22.51 9.26
CA ALA A 35 4.41 -22.11 8.57
C ALA A 35 5.17 -20.99 9.31
N LEU A 36 6.42 -20.75 8.94
CA LEU A 36 7.20 -19.62 9.46
C LEU A 36 6.92 -18.36 8.64
N ALA A 37 6.72 -17.25 9.34
CA ALA A 37 6.66 -15.90 8.77
C ALA A 37 7.85 -15.09 9.31
N ARG A 38 8.36 -14.10 8.57
CA ARG A 38 9.35 -13.19 9.16
C ARG A 38 8.72 -12.43 10.32
N LYS A 39 9.52 -12.10 11.33
CA LYS A 39 9.05 -11.43 12.55
C LYS A 39 8.28 -10.12 12.32
N SER A 40 8.57 -9.39 11.23
CA SER A 40 7.86 -8.16 10.85
C SER A 40 6.49 -8.41 10.24
N TRP A 41 6.16 -9.65 9.89
CA TRP A 41 4.92 -10.05 9.25
C TRP A 41 4.05 -10.86 10.20
N THR A 42 2.73 -10.71 10.05
CA THR A 42 1.73 -11.43 10.83
C THR A 42 1.34 -12.78 10.21
N ALA A 43 1.69 -13.02 8.93
CA ALA A 43 1.38 -14.23 8.19
C ALA A 43 2.50 -14.63 7.23
N CYS A 44 2.56 -15.92 6.88
CA CYS A 44 3.50 -16.41 5.86
C CYS A 44 3.06 -15.95 4.46
N ASP A 45 3.99 -16.01 3.50
CA ASP A 45 3.78 -15.50 2.15
C ASP A 45 2.58 -16.18 1.46
N GLU A 46 2.40 -17.49 1.61
CA GLU A 46 1.24 -18.21 1.06
C GLU A 46 -0.09 -17.75 1.64
N CYS A 47 -0.14 -17.48 2.95
CA CYS A 47 -1.36 -16.99 3.59
C CYS A 47 -1.67 -15.55 3.18
N ARG A 48 -0.63 -14.73 2.96
CA ARG A 48 -0.79 -13.36 2.45
C ARG A 48 -1.33 -13.39 1.02
N GLU A 49 -0.67 -14.11 0.13
CA GLU A 49 -1.11 -14.26 -1.27
C GLU A 49 -2.54 -14.77 -1.37
N ARG A 50 -2.91 -15.79 -0.58
CA ARG A 50 -4.30 -16.27 -0.53
C ARG A 50 -5.29 -15.19 -0.09
N ASN A 51 -4.92 -14.39 0.91
CA ASN A 51 -5.76 -13.29 1.38
C ASN A 51 -5.84 -12.17 0.34
N ASP A 52 -4.77 -11.90 -0.40
CA ASP A 52 -4.70 -10.88 -1.44
C ASP A 52 -5.57 -11.28 -2.64
N ILE A 53 -5.48 -12.54 -3.09
CA ILE A 53 -6.39 -13.13 -4.08
C ILE A 53 -7.85 -13.04 -3.63
N ALA A 54 -8.15 -13.41 -2.37
CA ALA A 54 -9.51 -13.36 -1.85
C ALA A 54 -10.05 -11.92 -1.78
N ARG A 55 -9.21 -10.97 -1.37
CA ARG A 55 -9.55 -9.55 -1.34
C ARG A 55 -9.85 -9.01 -2.73
N TYR A 56 -8.98 -9.30 -3.69
CA TYR A 56 -9.16 -8.93 -5.09
C TYR A 56 -10.45 -9.53 -5.67
N ALA A 57 -10.70 -10.83 -5.45
CA ALA A 57 -11.89 -11.50 -5.93
C ALA A 57 -13.19 -10.93 -5.35
N ALA A 58 -13.14 -10.32 -4.15
CA ALA A 58 -14.26 -9.66 -3.52
C ALA A 58 -14.49 -8.22 -4.00
N LEU A 59 -13.56 -7.63 -4.76
CA LEU A 59 -13.73 -6.27 -5.28
C LEU A 59 -14.82 -6.22 -6.35
N PRO A 60 -15.64 -5.14 -6.38
CA PRO A 60 -16.50 -4.84 -7.51
C PRO A 60 -15.68 -4.74 -8.80
N LYS A 61 -16.07 -5.50 -9.82
CA LYS A 61 -15.45 -5.47 -11.15
C LYS A 61 -16.10 -4.40 -12.01
N VAL A 62 -15.29 -3.56 -12.64
CA VAL A 62 -15.75 -2.45 -13.48
C VAL A 62 -14.91 -2.41 -14.75
N GLU A 63 -15.55 -2.18 -15.90
CA GLU A 63 -14.86 -1.93 -17.16
C GLU A 63 -13.91 -0.74 -17.02
N TRP A 64 -12.66 -0.93 -17.43
CA TRP A 64 -11.69 0.13 -17.42
C TRP A 64 -11.96 1.16 -18.53
N ASP A 65 -11.73 2.43 -18.21
CA ASP A 65 -11.96 3.57 -19.12
C ASP A 65 -10.81 3.78 -20.13
N GLY A 66 -9.74 3.00 -20.03
CA GLY A 66 -8.52 3.12 -20.83
C GLY A 66 -7.67 4.34 -20.52
N LYS A 67 -7.94 5.07 -19.43
CA LYS A 67 -7.29 6.35 -19.10
C LYS A 67 -6.85 6.46 -17.65
N SER A 68 -7.62 5.90 -16.73
CA SER A 68 -7.29 5.89 -15.31
C SER A 68 -6.06 5.02 -15.07
N PHE A 69 -5.19 5.41 -14.13
CA PHE A 69 -4.06 4.58 -13.72
C PHE A 69 -4.56 3.20 -13.25
N ILE A 70 -3.81 2.15 -13.59
CA ILE A 70 -4.05 0.79 -13.12
C ILE A 70 -2.86 0.33 -12.28
N TYR A 71 -3.14 -0.51 -11.28
CA TYR A 71 -2.13 -1.23 -10.53
C TYR A 71 -2.36 -2.74 -10.60
N SER A 72 -1.29 -3.50 -10.81
CA SER A 72 -1.28 -4.96 -10.70
C SER A 72 -0.80 -5.37 -9.31
N ASP A 73 -1.67 -6.02 -8.54
CA ASP A 73 -1.34 -6.60 -7.24
C ASP A 73 -0.34 -7.76 -7.38
N ALA A 74 -0.51 -8.60 -8.42
CA ALA A 74 0.37 -9.76 -8.63
C ALA A 74 1.80 -9.37 -9.04
N ALA A 75 1.95 -8.28 -9.78
CA ALA A 75 3.25 -7.80 -10.26
C ALA A 75 3.83 -6.64 -9.44
N ASP A 76 3.08 -6.13 -8.46
CA ASP A 76 3.39 -4.92 -7.67
C ASP A 76 3.82 -3.74 -8.56
N ARG A 77 3.02 -3.45 -9.59
CA ARG A 77 3.37 -2.47 -10.63
C ARG A 77 2.19 -1.59 -11.04
N TYR A 78 2.48 -0.32 -11.29
CA TYR A 78 1.54 0.65 -11.87
C TYR A 78 1.69 0.72 -13.40
N PHE A 79 0.57 0.99 -14.07
CA PHE A 79 0.48 1.28 -15.49
C PHE A 79 -0.23 2.61 -15.68
N SER A 80 0.40 3.49 -16.45
CA SER A 80 -0.12 4.81 -16.74
C SER A 80 -1.11 4.83 -17.91
N ASP A 81 -1.01 3.85 -18.82
CA ASP A 81 -1.86 3.68 -19.99
C ASP A 81 -1.95 2.22 -20.46
N TYR A 82 -2.72 2.00 -21.52
CA TYR A 82 -2.96 0.67 -22.10
C TYR A 82 -1.70 0.08 -22.73
N ASP A 83 -0.90 0.90 -23.42
CA ASP A 83 0.29 0.45 -24.15
C ASP A 83 1.35 -0.06 -23.17
N GLU A 84 1.60 0.64 -22.06
CA GLU A 84 2.53 0.22 -21.01
C GLU A 84 2.12 -1.14 -20.41
N MET A 85 0.83 -1.33 -20.17
CA MET A 85 0.29 -2.58 -19.65
C MET A 85 0.46 -3.73 -20.66
N VAL A 86 0.13 -3.50 -21.93
CA VAL A 86 0.23 -4.50 -23.00
C VAL A 86 1.69 -4.88 -23.25
N ASP A 87 2.61 -3.91 -23.30
CA ASP A 87 4.05 -4.15 -23.41
C ASP A 87 4.52 -5.06 -22.27
N PHE A 88 4.14 -4.76 -21.03
CA PHE A 88 4.48 -5.58 -19.88
C PHE A 88 3.91 -7.00 -19.98
N ILE A 89 2.64 -7.16 -20.37
CA ILE A 89 2.02 -8.48 -20.52
C ILE A 89 2.75 -9.30 -21.59
N ARG A 90 3.09 -8.67 -22.71
CA ARG A 90 3.79 -9.31 -23.84
C ARG A 90 5.18 -9.78 -23.44
N ASP A 91 5.96 -8.96 -22.76
CA ASP A 91 7.28 -9.34 -22.24
C ASP A 91 7.18 -10.54 -21.29
N ARG A 92 6.15 -10.56 -20.43
CA ARG A 92 5.93 -11.67 -19.49
C ARG A 92 5.41 -12.94 -20.15
N LEU A 93 4.59 -12.84 -21.19
CA LEU A 93 4.12 -13.99 -21.98
C LEU A 93 5.29 -14.70 -22.66
N ASP A 94 6.28 -13.94 -23.15
CA ASP A 94 7.49 -14.50 -23.75
C ASP A 94 8.34 -15.29 -22.74
N GLU A 95 8.49 -14.76 -21.53
CA GLU A 95 9.20 -15.43 -20.43
C GLU A 95 8.42 -16.64 -19.89
N ASN A 96 7.09 -16.50 -19.82
CA ASN A 96 6.18 -17.47 -19.21
C ASN A 96 4.85 -17.51 -19.95
N HIS A 97 4.76 -18.41 -20.93
CA HIS A 97 3.63 -18.63 -21.82
C HIS A 97 2.28 -18.95 -21.13
N ALA A 98 2.25 -19.07 -19.80
CA ALA A 98 1.06 -19.37 -19.01
C ALA A 98 0.41 -18.14 -18.34
N LEU A 99 1.03 -16.96 -18.37
CA LEU A 99 0.46 -15.76 -17.74
C LEU A 99 -0.80 -15.30 -18.49
N LYS A 100 -1.92 -15.13 -17.79
CA LYS A 100 -3.13 -14.51 -18.33
C LYS A 100 -3.27 -13.07 -17.82
N PRO A 101 -3.91 -12.16 -18.57
CA PRO A 101 -4.22 -10.82 -18.07
C PRO A 101 -4.98 -10.84 -16.74
N ASP A 102 -5.87 -11.81 -16.55
CA ASP A 102 -6.61 -12.02 -15.29
C ASP A 102 -5.71 -12.37 -14.09
N ASP A 103 -4.53 -12.95 -14.34
CA ASP A 103 -3.57 -13.31 -13.28
C ASP A 103 -2.89 -12.06 -12.71
N LEU A 104 -2.92 -10.92 -13.40
CA LEU A 104 -2.31 -9.68 -12.95
C LEU A 104 -3.09 -8.97 -11.83
N ARG A 105 -4.34 -9.35 -11.60
CA ARG A 105 -5.19 -8.75 -10.56
C ARG A 105 -5.20 -7.22 -10.64
N LEU A 106 -5.70 -6.72 -11.77
CA LEU A 106 -5.66 -5.29 -12.10
C LEU A 106 -6.70 -4.50 -11.30
N MET A 107 -6.27 -3.40 -10.68
CA MET A 107 -7.12 -2.51 -9.88
C MET A 107 -7.06 -1.10 -10.45
N ILE A 108 -8.21 -0.44 -10.53
CA ILE A 108 -8.29 0.97 -10.93
C ILE A 108 -7.78 1.82 -9.77
N CYS A 109 -6.83 2.70 -10.03
CA CYS A 109 -6.25 3.55 -9.01
C CYS A 109 -7.17 4.73 -8.64
N GLU A 110 -7.06 5.17 -7.39
CA GLU A 110 -7.68 6.38 -6.87
C GLU A 110 -6.60 7.47 -6.69
N PRO A 111 -6.90 8.74 -7.04
CA PRO A 111 -5.95 9.82 -6.92
C PRO A 111 -5.76 10.22 -5.46
N ASN A 112 -4.50 10.40 -5.06
CA ASN A 112 -4.16 10.99 -3.77
C ASN A 112 -4.08 12.51 -3.94
N MET A 113 -5.17 13.20 -3.56
CA MET A 113 -5.21 14.66 -3.56
C MET A 113 -4.46 15.23 -2.35
N PRO A 114 -3.79 16.38 -2.48
CA PRO A 114 -3.23 17.06 -1.32
C PRO A 114 -4.35 17.49 -0.36
N GLY A 115 -4.13 17.29 0.93
CA GLY A 115 -5.04 17.77 1.97
C GLY A 115 -4.81 19.25 2.25
N GLU A 116 -5.90 19.98 2.54
CA GLU A 116 -5.82 21.34 3.04
C GLU A 116 -5.24 21.36 4.45
N ILE A 117 -4.59 22.46 4.81
CA ILE A 117 -4.03 22.68 6.15
C ILE A 117 -5.03 23.54 6.92
N ASP A 118 -5.53 23.01 8.03
CA ASP A 118 -6.18 23.82 9.04
C ASP A 118 -5.09 24.43 9.94
N PRO A 119 -4.92 25.76 9.95
CA PRO A 119 -3.87 26.38 10.75
C PRO A 119 -4.06 26.14 12.26
N ASP A 120 -5.29 26.10 12.77
CA ASP A 120 -5.52 25.93 14.20
C ASP A 120 -5.23 24.48 14.65
N ASP A 121 -5.51 23.50 13.78
CA ASP A 121 -5.12 22.10 14.02
C ASP A 121 -3.61 21.91 13.89
N TYR A 122 -2.98 22.52 12.87
CA TYR A 122 -1.56 22.35 12.59
C TYR A 122 -0.66 22.95 13.68
N PHE A 123 -1.06 24.07 14.28
CA PHE A 123 -0.28 24.78 15.31
C PHE A 123 -0.82 24.54 16.74
N ALA A 124 -1.75 23.60 16.94
CA ALA A 124 -2.42 23.38 18.22
C ALA A 124 -1.46 23.21 19.40
N ASP A 125 -0.32 22.52 19.20
CA ASP A 125 0.68 22.28 20.25
C ASP A 125 1.51 23.52 20.62
N ASP A 126 1.57 24.51 19.73
CA ASP A 126 2.33 25.76 19.91
C ASP A 126 1.44 26.93 20.39
N LEU A 127 0.12 26.74 20.35
CA LEU A 127 -0.86 27.73 20.81
C LEU A 127 -1.12 27.58 22.32
N PRO A 128 -1.39 28.69 23.04
CA PRO A 128 -1.95 28.60 24.38
C PRO A 128 -3.35 27.95 24.35
N GLU A 129 -3.87 27.54 25.51
CA GLU A 129 -5.12 26.75 25.64
C GLU A 129 -6.35 27.38 24.97
N ASP A 130 -6.37 28.71 24.84
CA ASP A 130 -7.39 29.49 24.11
C ASP A 130 -6.77 30.38 23.01
N GLY A 131 -5.61 29.98 22.50
CA GLY A 131 -4.88 30.70 21.46
C GLY A 131 -5.45 30.47 20.08
N GLU A 132 -5.46 31.53 19.26
CA GLU A 132 -5.79 31.45 17.84
C GLU A 132 -4.56 31.79 17.01
N VAL A 133 -4.45 31.16 15.83
CA VAL A 133 -3.41 31.51 14.87
C VAL A 133 -3.61 32.97 14.39
N PRO A 134 -2.55 33.81 14.39
CA PRO A 134 -2.64 35.19 13.93
C PRO A 134 -3.19 35.32 12.50
N ASP A 135 -3.98 36.37 12.25
CA ASP A 135 -4.66 36.59 10.97
C ASP A 135 -3.73 36.53 9.75
N GLU A 136 -2.55 37.14 9.82
CA GLU A 136 -1.57 37.13 8.71
C GLU A 136 -1.14 35.70 8.34
N LEU A 137 -0.93 34.84 9.34
CA LEU A 137 -0.55 33.45 9.10
C LEU A 137 -1.74 32.64 8.60
N ARG A 138 -2.95 32.89 9.12
CA ARG A 138 -4.20 32.28 8.64
C ARG A 138 -4.46 32.61 7.17
N GLU A 139 -4.29 33.88 6.78
CA GLU A 139 -4.40 34.33 5.39
C GLU A 139 -3.36 33.68 4.49
N ALA A 140 -2.12 33.52 4.95
CA ALA A 140 -1.07 32.82 4.20
C ALA A 140 -1.40 31.33 3.98
N VAL A 141 -1.93 30.66 5.01
CA VAL A 141 -2.38 29.25 4.91
C VAL A 141 -3.58 29.14 3.96
N GLU A 142 -4.54 30.06 4.01
CA GLU A 142 -5.67 30.05 3.07
C GLU A 142 -5.22 30.30 1.62
N ALA A 143 -4.23 31.17 1.40
CA ALA A 143 -3.63 31.35 0.08
C ALA A 143 -2.98 30.06 -0.44
N LEU A 144 -2.30 29.30 0.43
CA LEU A 144 -1.78 27.97 0.11
C LEU A 144 -2.91 26.97 -0.15
N ASN A 145 -3.94 26.93 0.68
CA ASN A 145 -5.10 26.05 0.49
C ASN A 145 -5.80 26.33 -0.85
N ALA A 146 -5.87 27.59 -1.28
CA ALA A 146 -6.37 27.94 -2.60
C ALA A 146 -5.54 27.38 -3.77
N VAL A 147 -4.22 27.18 -3.57
CA VAL A 147 -3.35 26.47 -4.52
C VAL A 147 -3.58 24.96 -4.43
N ILE A 148 -3.64 24.39 -3.21
CA ILE A 148 -3.91 22.97 -2.95
C ILE A 148 -5.19 22.51 -3.63
N ARG A 149 -6.29 23.26 -3.49
CA ARG A 149 -7.60 22.94 -4.13
C ARG A 149 -7.54 22.87 -5.66
N LYS A 150 -6.57 23.55 -6.28
CA LYS A 150 -6.36 23.56 -7.74
C LYS A 150 -5.27 22.60 -8.20
N SER A 151 -4.54 21.98 -7.26
CA SER A 151 -3.46 21.06 -7.59
C SER A 151 -4.02 19.80 -8.26
N PRO A 152 -3.31 19.25 -9.26
CA PRO A 152 -3.55 17.88 -9.67
C PRO A 152 -3.24 16.88 -8.53
N PRO A 153 -3.63 15.61 -8.68
CA PRO A 153 -3.23 14.54 -7.77
C PRO A 153 -1.71 14.48 -7.57
N LEU A 154 -1.26 14.24 -6.34
CA LEU A 154 0.17 14.10 -6.02
C LEU A 154 0.71 12.70 -6.37
N SER A 155 -0.14 11.69 -6.24
CA SER A 155 0.18 10.30 -6.56
C SER A 155 -1.12 9.51 -6.73
N TRP A 156 -1.00 8.21 -6.95
CA TRP A 156 -2.11 7.29 -7.14
C TRP A 156 -1.93 6.08 -6.22
N THR A 157 -3.03 5.59 -5.65
CA THR A 157 -3.05 4.36 -4.86
C THR A 157 -4.02 3.35 -5.47
N PRO A 158 -3.84 2.04 -5.23
CA PRO A 158 -4.76 1.05 -5.74
C PRO A 158 -6.13 1.23 -5.09
N GLY A 159 -7.16 1.42 -5.91
CA GLY A 159 -8.51 1.70 -5.46
C GLY A 159 -9.28 0.45 -5.06
N LYS A 160 -10.58 0.62 -4.82
CA LYS A 160 -11.47 -0.46 -4.36
C LYS A 160 -12.23 -1.16 -5.49
N LYS A 161 -11.75 -1.06 -6.73
CA LYS A 161 -12.40 -1.63 -7.92
C LYS A 161 -11.40 -2.45 -8.73
N ALA A 162 -11.78 -3.67 -9.06
CA ALA A 162 -11.04 -4.49 -10.00
C ALA A 162 -11.35 -4.02 -11.43
N ALA A 163 -10.31 -3.86 -12.24
CA ALA A 163 -10.42 -3.47 -13.63
C ALA A 163 -10.72 -4.68 -14.51
N ILE A 164 -11.79 -4.60 -15.30
CA ILE A 164 -11.97 -5.48 -16.45
C ILE A 164 -11.32 -4.78 -17.63
N VAL A 165 -10.32 -5.43 -18.22
CA VAL A 165 -9.58 -4.90 -19.37
C VAL A 165 -9.77 -5.84 -20.54
N THR A 166 -10.25 -5.31 -21.66
CA THR A 166 -10.32 -6.04 -22.92
C THR A 166 -9.04 -5.76 -23.70
N ILE A 167 -8.22 -6.79 -23.90
CA ILE A 167 -6.98 -6.71 -24.69
C ILE A 167 -7.23 -7.41 -26.02
N ASP A 168 -6.94 -6.75 -27.13
CA ASP A 168 -7.00 -7.40 -28.44
C ASP A 168 -5.85 -8.43 -28.54
N PRO A 169 -6.13 -9.71 -28.88
CA PRO A 169 -5.08 -10.69 -29.11
C PRO A 169 -4.02 -10.25 -30.13
N ALA A 170 -4.37 -9.38 -31.08
CA ALA A 170 -3.42 -8.80 -32.02
C ALA A 170 -2.34 -7.95 -31.32
N ASP A 171 -2.70 -7.23 -30.26
CA ASP A 171 -1.78 -6.37 -29.49
C ASP A 171 -0.75 -7.19 -28.68
N LEU A 172 -1.07 -8.46 -28.41
CA LEU A 172 -0.18 -9.41 -27.74
C LEU A 172 0.65 -10.24 -28.72
N SER A 173 0.32 -10.21 -30.02
CA SER A 173 1.09 -10.88 -31.05
C SER A 173 2.31 -10.04 -31.45
N LYS A 174 3.51 -10.65 -31.45
CA LYS A 174 4.74 -9.94 -31.83
C LYS A 174 4.62 -9.34 -33.24
N ALA A 175 4.95 -8.06 -33.35
CA ALA A 175 5.30 -7.43 -34.62
C ALA A 175 6.66 -7.94 -35.12
#